data_AF-A0A832H077-F1
#
_entry.id   AF-A0A832H077-F1
#
_cell.length_a   1.000
_cell.length_b   1.000
_cell.length_c   1.000
_cell.angle_alpha   90.00
_cell.angle_beta   90.00
_cell.angle_gamma   90.00
#
_symmetry.space_group_name_H-M   'P 1'
#
loop_
_entity.id
_entity.type
_entity.pdbx_description
1 polymer ?
#
loop_
_entity_poly.entity_id
_entity_poly.type
_entity_poly.pdbx_seq_one_letter_code
_entity_poly.pdbx_strand_id
1 'polypeptide(L)'
;MGEWVWSKALRYALAGALLEEVNELYTRYVGPLVKPDGAPVPLAERVAAVASARAVPWLFPAGEYVAIARVPRGFATVLTLRDLANLVGGIYWESEGVVLVKPDALAAFITARETRIAQLIGQA
;
A
#
# COMPACT_ATOMS: atom_id res chain seq x y z
N MET A 1 -14.14 9.41 23.13
CA MET A 1 -14.02 9.00 21.71
C MET A 1 -12.76 8.16 21.62
N GLY A 2 -12.92 6.84 21.68
CA GLY A 2 -11.86 5.91 22.09
C GLY A 2 -10.84 5.63 20.99
N GLU A 3 -9.60 5.40 21.40
CA GLU A 3 -8.40 4.95 20.67
C GLU A 3 -8.65 4.14 19.38
N TRP A 4 -9.67 3.28 19.37
CA TRP A 4 -10.12 2.52 18.21
C TRP A 4 -10.48 3.38 16.97
N VAL A 5 -11.14 4.53 17.17
CA VAL A 5 -11.55 5.41 16.06
C VAL A 5 -10.33 6.04 15.38
N TRP A 6 -9.36 6.49 16.17
CA TRP A 6 -8.12 7.09 15.68
C TRP A 6 -7.23 6.07 14.97
N SER A 7 -7.08 4.88 15.54
CA SER A 7 -6.35 3.78 14.90
C SER A 7 -6.94 3.42 13.53
N LYS A 8 -8.28 3.39 13.44
CA LYS A 8 -9.00 3.12 12.19
C LYS A 8 -8.84 4.26 11.17
N ALA A 9 -8.94 5.51 11.60
CA ALA A 9 -8.73 6.67 10.73
C ALA A 9 -7.29 6.71 10.18
N LEU A 10 -6.30 6.44 11.03
CA LEU A 10 -4.89 6.34 10.65
C LEU A 10 -4.66 5.26 9.60
N ARG A 11 -5.21 4.05 9.81
CA ARG A 11 -5.13 2.96 8.82
C ARG A 11 -5.68 3.36 7.46
N TYR A 12 -6.82 4.03 7.42
CA TYR A 12 -7.43 4.48 6.17
C TYR A 12 -6.65 5.60 5.49
N ALA A 13 -6.16 6.56 6.26
CA ALA A 13 -5.36 7.65 5.72
C ALA A 13 -4.03 7.11 5.13
N LEU A 14 -3.40 6.15 5.82
CA LEU A 14 -2.19 5.48 5.36
C LEU A 14 -2.43 4.65 4.09
N ALA A 15 -3.51 3.86 4.06
CA ALA A 15 -3.92 3.11 2.88
C ALA A 15 -4.16 4.02 1.67
N GLY A 16 -4.81 5.17 1.89
CA GLY A 16 -5.03 6.18 0.86
C GLY A 16 -3.73 6.75 0.30
N ALA A 17 -2.79 7.14 1.17
CA ALA A 17 -1.50 7.66 0.74
C ALA A 17 -0.66 6.61 -0.02
N LEU A 18 -0.66 5.35 0.43
CA LEU A 18 0.02 4.27 -0.29
C LEU A 18 -0.60 4.03 -1.67
N LEU A 19 -1.93 4.03 -1.77
CA LEU A 19 -2.61 3.86 -3.05
C LEU A 19 -2.28 4.99 -4.03
N GLU A 20 -2.29 6.22 -3.55
CA GLU A 20 -1.97 7.40 -4.35
C GLU A 20 -0.53 7.33 -4.87
N GLU A 21 0.45 7.09 -4.00
CA GLU A 21 1.85 6.95 -4.40
C GLU A 21 2.04 5.78 -5.39
N VAL A 22 1.44 4.61 -5.15
CA VAL A 22 1.54 3.46 -6.07
C VAL A 22 0.93 3.79 -7.44
N ASN A 23 -0.22 4.46 -7.49
CA ASN A 23 -0.87 4.83 -8.75
C ASN A 23 -0.08 5.87 -9.52
N GLU A 24 0.44 6.89 -8.84
CA GLU A 24 1.30 7.90 -9.45
C GLU A 24 2.54 7.24 -10.06
N LEU A 25 3.21 6.36 -9.30
CA LEU A 25 4.39 5.66 -9.79
C LEU A 25 4.07 4.70 -10.94
N TYR A 26 2.96 3.98 -10.87
CA TYR A 26 2.54 3.07 -11.93
C TYR A 26 2.25 3.83 -13.23
N THR A 27 1.45 4.90 -13.15
CA THR A 27 1.11 5.73 -14.32
C THR A 27 2.31 6.41 -14.92
N ARG A 28 3.27 6.83 -14.08
CA ARG A 28 4.47 7.53 -14.52
C ARG A 28 5.52 6.61 -15.14
N TYR A 29 5.70 5.39 -14.62
CA TYR A 29 6.85 4.54 -14.96
C TYR A 29 6.50 3.19 -15.59
N VAL A 30 5.25 2.74 -15.47
CA VAL A 30 4.82 1.42 -15.97
C VAL A 30 3.83 1.56 -17.12
N GLY A 31 2.69 2.23 -16.90
CA GLY A 31 1.66 2.32 -17.92
C GLY A 31 0.29 2.77 -17.39
N PRO A 32 -0.76 2.72 -18.23
CA PRO A 32 -2.10 3.16 -17.87
C PRO A 32 -2.75 2.24 -16.81
N LEU A 33 -3.59 2.80 -15.92
CA LEU A 33 -4.30 2.05 -14.87
C LEU A 33 -5.43 1.15 -15.39
N VAL A 34 -5.68 1.17 -16.70
CA VAL A 34 -6.74 0.41 -17.37
C VAL A 34 -6.09 -0.42 -18.48
N LYS A 35 -6.45 -1.70 -18.52
CA LYS A 35 -6.00 -2.66 -19.55
C LYS A 35 -6.67 -2.34 -20.90
N PRO A 36 -6.14 -2.87 -22.02
CA PRO A 36 -6.73 -2.63 -23.35
C PRO A 36 -8.19 -3.09 -23.50
N ASP A 37 -8.62 -4.05 -22.69
CA ASP A 37 -9.99 -4.56 -22.63
C ASP A 37 -10.95 -3.68 -21.80
N GLY A 38 -10.46 -2.57 -21.24
CA GLY A 38 -11.22 -1.66 -20.38
C GLY A 38 -11.27 -2.07 -18.90
N ALA A 39 -10.67 -3.19 -18.51
CA ALA A 39 -10.64 -3.62 -17.11
C ALA A 39 -9.60 -2.83 -16.30
N PRO A 40 -9.86 -2.48 -15.02
CA PRO A 40 -8.85 -1.86 -14.16
C PRO A 40 -7.69 -2.82 -13.89
N VAL A 41 -6.47 -2.30 -13.84
CA VAL A 41 -5.29 -3.09 -13.45
C VAL A 41 -5.38 -3.40 -11.94
N PRO A 42 -5.33 -4.68 -11.53
CA PRO A 42 -5.36 -5.07 -10.12
C PRO A 42 -4.29 -4.36 -9.29
N LEU A 43 -4.60 -4.04 -8.03
CA LEU A 43 -3.65 -3.33 -7.17
C LEU A 43 -2.38 -4.13 -6.88
N ALA A 44 -2.49 -5.43 -6.63
CA ALA A 44 -1.33 -6.31 -6.44
C ALA A 44 -0.42 -6.31 -7.67
N GLU A 45 -0.99 -6.33 -8.87
CA GLU A 45 -0.27 -6.24 -10.15
C GLU A 45 0.45 -4.88 -10.26
N ARG A 46 -0.22 -3.77 -9.92
CA ARG A 46 0.39 -2.44 -9.91
C ARG A 46 1.57 -2.35 -8.94
N VAL A 47 1.40 -2.81 -7.70
CA VAL A 47 2.44 -2.83 -6.67
C VAL A 47 3.66 -3.63 -7.16
N ALA A 48 3.44 -4.85 -7.66
CA ALA A 48 4.50 -5.71 -8.14
C ALA A 48 5.24 -5.10 -9.34
N ALA A 49 4.52 -4.47 -10.26
CA ALA A 49 5.10 -3.83 -11.43
C ALA A 49 5.92 -2.58 -11.07
N VAL A 50 5.43 -1.71 -10.17
CA VAL A 50 6.18 -0.54 -9.70
C VAL A 50 7.46 -0.97 -8.99
N ALA A 51 7.37 -1.96 -8.11
CA ALA A 51 8.55 -2.51 -7.44
C ALA A 51 9.55 -3.04 -8.49
N SER A 52 9.09 -3.88 -9.43
CA SER A 52 9.93 -4.51 -10.45
C SER A 52 10.59 -3.51 -11.39
N ALA A 53 9.89 -2.41 -11.72
CA ALA A 53 10.45 -1.32 -12.51
C ALA A 53 11.59 -0.57 -11.79
N ARG A 54 11.77 -0.78 -10.49
CA ARG A 54 12.69 -0.04 -9.61
C ARG A 54 12.57 1.47 -9.81
N ALA A 55 11.33 1.92 -10.03
CA ALA A 55 11.01 3.30 -10.34
C ALA A 55 11.35 4.25 -9.18
N VAL A 56 11.40 3.74 -7.95
CA VAL A 56 11.77 4.48 -6.76
C VAL A 56 12.69 3.67 -5.85
N PRO A 57 13.59 4.32 -5.10
CA PRO A 57 14.54 3.63 -4.23
C PRO A 57 13.88 3.01 -2.99
N TRP A 58 12.66 3.45 -2.64
CA TRP A 58 11.99 3.01 -1.42
C TRP A 58 11.04 1.82 -1.62
N LEU A 59 10.75 1.43 -2.86
CA LEU A 59 9.84 0.33 -3.20
C LEU A 59 10.49 -0.57 -4.25
N PHE A 60 10.84 -1.80 -3.87
CA PHE A 60 11.60 -2.70 -4.75
C PHE A 60 11.30 -4.18 -4.44
N PRO A 61 11.54 -5.10 -5.40
CA PRO A 61 11.27 -6.52 -5.21
C PRO A 61 12.31 -7.15 -4.27
N ALA A 62 11.85 -8.05 -3.42
CA ALA A 62 12.67 -8.84 -2.52
C ALA A 62 12.14 -10.29 -2.48
N GLY A 63 12.51 -11.09 -3.49
CA GLY A 63 11.98 -12.44 -3.66
C GLY A 63 10.48 -12.43 -3.94
N GLU A 64 9.69 -13.14 -3.12
CA GLU A 64 8.21 -13.13 -3.18
C GLU A 64 7.57 -11.90 -2.51
N TYR A 65 8.39 -11.03 -1.90
CA TYR A 65 7.96 -9.84 -1.17
C TYR A 65 8.24 -8.57 -1.97
N VAL A 66 7.59 -7.50 -1.55
CA VAL A 66 7.96 -6.13 -1.89
C VAL A 66 8.56 -5.51 -0.63
N ALA A 67 9.74 -4.92 -0.78
CA ALA A 67 10.42 -4.18 0.27
C ALA A 67 10.00 -2.72 0.23
N ILE A 68 9.62 -2.19 1.40
CA ILE A 68 9.26 -0.80 1.62
C ILE A 68 10.29 -0.19 2.59
N ALA A 69 11.17 0.67 2.08
CA ALA A 69 12.24 1.30 2.85
C ALA A 69 11.85 2.68 3.42
N ARG A 70 10.60 3.11 3.23
CA ARG A 70 10.13 4.41 3.70
C ARG A 70 8.64 4.38 4.04
N VAL A 71 8.27 5.07 5.11
CA VAL A 71 6.87 5.43 5.39
C VAL A 71 6.40 6.47 4.35
N PRO A 72 5.12 6.48 3.93
CA PRO A 72 4.58 7.55 3.08
C PRO A 72 4.81 8.93 3.70
N ARG A 73 5.10 9.93 2.86
CA ARG A 73 5.64 11.23 3.34
C ARG A 73 4.74 11.92 4.37
N GLY A 74 3.43 11.85 4.21
CA GLY A 74 2.45 12.43 5.14
C GLY A 74 2.42 11.79 6.53
N PHE A 75 3.08 10.64 6.71
CA PHE A 75 3.08 9.87 7.96
C PHE A 75 4.47 9.68 8.57
N ALA A 76 5.53 10.13 7.89
CA ALA A 76 6.91 9.90 8.33
C ALA A 76 7.25 10.52 9.71
N THR A 77 6.47 11.51 10.16
CA THR A 77 6.64 12.14 11.48
C THR A 77 5.88 11.45 12.60
N VAL A 78 4.96 10.53 12.27
CA VAL A 78 4.03 9.90 13.23
C VAL A 78 4.05 8.38 13.21
N LEU A 79 4.71 7.78 12.21
CA LEU A 79 4.84 6.33 12.05
C LEU A 79 6.29 5.96 11.77
N THR A 80 6.73 4.85 12.40
CA THR A 80 7.98 4.19 12.07
C THR A 80 7.76 3.08 11.04
N LEU A 81 8.84 2.55 10.47
CA LEU A 81 8.77 1.35 9.61
C LEU A 81 8.29 0.11 10.38
N ARG A 82 8.57 0.04 11.70
CA ARG A 82 8.07 -1.04 12.55
C ARG A 82 6.55 -0.95 12.70
N ASP A 83 6.01 0.25 12.88
CA ASP A 83 4.56 0.47 12.92
C ASP A 83 3.92 0.14 11.57
N LEU A 84 4.56 0.56 10.47
CA LEU A 84 4.11 0.24 9.13
C LEU A 84 4.02 -1.27 8.91
N ALA A 85 5.05 -2.04 9.29
CA ALA A 85 5.04 -3.50 9.20
C ALA A 85 3.84 -4.12 9.92
N ASN A 86 3.58 -3.68 11.16
CA ASN A 86 2.44 -4.14 11.95
C ASN A 86 1.09 -3.78 11.30
N LEU A 87 0.98 -2.61 10.66
CA LEU A 87 -0.25 -2.15 10.03
C LEU A 87 -0.57 -2.94 8.75
N VAL A 88 0.43 -3.19 7.91
CA VAL A 88 0.28 -3.86 6.61
C VAL A 88 0.37 -5.39 6.68
N GLY A 89 0.64 -5.95 7.87
CA GLY A 89 0.87 -7.39 8.04
C GLY A 89 2.17 -7.87 7.41
N GLY A 90 3.20 -7.02 7.40
CA GLY A 90 4.53 -7.31 6.90
C GLY A 90 5.53 -7.66 8.01
N ILE A 91 6.78 -7.91 7.61
CA ILE A 91 7.91 -8.21 8.50
C ILE A 91 8.88 -7.02 8.45
N TYR A 92 9.19 -6.43 9.61
CA TYR A 92 10.25 -5.42 9.67
C TYR A 92 11.62 -6.11 9.73
N TRP A 93 12.45 -5.87 8.72
CA TRP A 93 13.82 -6.36 8.66
C TRP A 93 14.78 -5.27 9.14
N GLU A 94 15.16 -5.37 10.41
CA GLU A 94 15.90 -4.32 11.12
C GLU A 94 17.29 -4.05 10.54
N SER A 95 18.04 -5.07 10.13
CA SER A 95 19.39 -4.90 9.58
C SER A 95 19.42 -4.13 8.25
N GLU A 96 18.35 -4.22 7.46
CA GLU A 96 18.20 -3.55 6.17
C GLU A 96 17.37 -2.26 6.26
N GLY A 97 16.69 -2.04 7.38
CA GLY A 97 15.81 -0.88 7.55
C GLY A 97 14.62 -0.88 6.60
N VAL A 98 14.00 -2.05 6.35
CA VAL A 98 12.88 -2.20 5.41
C VAL A 98 11.72 -3.01 5.97
N VAL A 99 10.53 -2.84 5.40
CA VAL A 99 9.38 -3.71 5.61
C VAL A 99 9.24 -4.64 4.42
N LEU A 100 9.25 -5.95 4.66
CA LEU A 100 8.91 -6.96 3.66
C LEU A 100 7.42 -7.29 3.74
N VAL A 101 6.69 -7.14 2.66
CA VAL A 101 5.26 -7.46 2.60
C VAL A 101 4.91 -8.18 1.31
N LYS A 102 4.05 -9.20 1.40
CA LYS A 102 3.55 -9.87 0.20
C LYS A 102 2.69 -8.88 -0.61
N PRO A 103 2.81 -8.83 -1.95
CA PRO A 103 1.99 -7.92 -2.77
C PRO A 103 0.49 -8.00 -2.46
N ASP A 104 -0.03 -9.22 -2.29
CA ASP A 104 -1.45 -9.44 -1.98
C ASP A 104 -1.85 -8.93 -0.59
N ALA A 105 -0.97 -9.07 0.41
CA ALA A 105 -1.23 -8.55 1.75
C ALA A 105 -1.23 -7.01 1.76
N LEU A 106 -0.30 -6.39 1.04
CA LEU A 106 -0.27 -4.94 0.87
C LEU A 106 -1.50 -4.45 0.11
N ALA A 107 -1.88 -5.14 -0.97
CA ALA A 107 -3.09 -4.83 -1.72
C ALA A 107 -4.35 -4.96 -0.85
N ALA A 108 -4.47 -6.03 -0.06
CA ALA A 108 -5.58 -6.25 0.86
C ALA A 108 -5.66 -5.16 1.95
N PHE A 109 -4.52 -4.74 2.50
CA PHE A 109 -4.47 -3.62 3.45
C PHE A 109 -5.02 -2.33 2.82
N ILE A 110 -4.62 -2.04 1.58
CA ILE A 110 -5.06 -0.84 0.86
C ILE A 110 -6.56 -0.91 0.51
N THR A 111 -7.05 -2.07 0.07
CA THR A 111 -8.45 -2.25 -0.36
C THR A 111 -9.44 -2.49 0.77
N ALA A 112 -8.98 -2.79 1.99
CA ALA A 112 -9.83 -2.97 3.17
C ALA A 112 -10.74 -1.76 3.50
N ARG A 113 -10.50 -0.61 2.87
CA ARG A 113 -11.39 0.57 2.88
C ARG A 113 -12.70 0.34 2.12
N GLU A 114 -12.68 -0.35 0.99
CA GLU A 114 -13.79 -0.38 0.03
C GLU A 114 -14.91 -1.33 0.43
N THR A 115 -14.58 -2.48 1.04
CA THR A 115 -15.57 -3.51 1.38
C THR A 115 -16.65 -3.00 2.34
N ARG A 116 -16.32 -2.02 3.20
CA ARG A 116 -17.25 -1.51 4.21
C ARG A 116 -18.07 -0.30 3.76
N ILE A 117 -17.52 0.55 2.90
CA ILE A 117 -18.28 1.66 2.29
C ILE A 117 -19.28 1.10 1.27
N ALA A 118 -18.88 0.11 0.46
CA ALA A 118 -19.79 -0.60 -0.44
C ALA A 118 -20.91 -1.35 0.32
N GLN A 119 -20.61 -1.96 1.47
CA GLN A 119 -21.62 -2.57 2.34
C GLN A 119 -22.56 -1.54 2.99
N LEU A 120 -22.07 -0.35 3.36
CA LEU A 120 -22.91 0.72 3.93
C LEU A 120 -23.79 1.39 2.87
N ILE A 121 -23.34 1.47 1.62
CA ILE A 121 -24.10 2.03 0.49
C ILE A 121 -25.07 1.00 -0.09
N GLY A 122 -24.71 -0.29 -0.13
CA GLY A 122 -25.57 -1.37 -0.60
C GLY A 122 -26.66 -1.82 0.39
N GLN A 123 -26.70 -1.21 1.58
CA GLN A 123 -27.76 -1.37 2.59
C GLN A 123 -28.67 -0.13 2.71
N ALA A 124 -28.49 0.88 1.83
CA ALA A 124 -29.28 2.09 1.76
C ALA A 124 -30.32 2.03 0.63
#